data_AF-A0A420IHW3-F1
#
_entry.id   AF-A0A420IHW3-F1
#
_cell.length_a   1.000
_cell.length_b   1.000
_cell.length_c   1.000
_cell.angle_alpha   90.00
_cell.angle_beta   90.00
_cell.angle_gamma   90.00
#
_symmetry.space_group_name_H-M   'P 1'
#
loop_
_entity.id
_entity.type
_entity.pdbx_description
1 polymer ?
#
loop_
_entity_poly.entity_id
_entity_poly.type
_entity_poly.pdbx_seq_one_letter_code
_entity_poly.pdbx_strand_id
1 'polypeptide(L)'
;MDSTPHIKRIIDNYEEATASDASYLEQALKDKFPLVAQTESSKSAIEMLAEFSQMNDKGSNNSCSTLSSAEDIVLNMLIKAFVSGLEDQELRHNAISRGATSTGSLLKTYEIVVGSRRALDEIQKQLAQHTAQQKAEAFDEIYRAPQLANSVVARFSDQPPCKNNYSSQSFKSVGQDYLQNYHRNSYQGKTQPQ
;
A
#
# COMPACT_ATOMS: atom_id res chain seq x y z
N MET A 1 5.18 37.87 -1.31
CA MET A 1 6.27 37.54 -2.26
C MET A 1 6.41 38.75 -3.15
N ASP A 2 7.48 39.53 -2.99
CA ASP A 2 7.66 40.77 -3.74
C ASP A 2 8.16 40.42 -5.15
N SER A 3 7.23 40.11 -6.05
CA SER A 3 7.54 40.03 -7.47
C SER A 3 7.99 41.40 -7.93
N THR A 4 9.17 41.48 -8.55
CA THR A 4 9.65 42.76 -9.11
C THR A 4 8.61 43.29 -10.11
N PRO A 5 8.41 44.63 -10.21
CA PRO A 5 7.44 45.22 -11.14
C PRO A 5 7.57 44.71 -12.58
N HIS A 6 8.79 44.33 -12.97
CA HIS A 6 9.09 43.73 -14.26
C HIS A 6 8.52 42.31 -14.44
N ILE A 7 8.62 41.43 -13.43
CA ILE A 7 8.03 40.09 -13.46
C ILE A 7 6.51 40.19 -13.51
N LYS A 8 5.92 41.14 -12.76
CA LYS A 8 4.48 41.37 -12.79
C LYS A 8 4.00 41.79 -14.18
N ARG A 9 4.72 42.70 -14.85
CA ARG A 9 4.44 43.10 -16.24
C ARG A 9 4.46 41.91 -17.21
N ILE A 10 5.41 40.99 -17.06
CA ILE A 10 5.49 39.79 -17.90
C ILE A 10 4.27 38.89 -17.67
N ILE A 11 3.84 38.72 -16.43
CA ILE A 11 2.66 37.90 -16.09
C ILE A 11 1.37 38.53 -16.62
N ASP A 12 1.22 39.83 -16.43
CA ASP A 12 0.00 40.56 -16.81
C ASP A 12 -0.14 40.69 -18.34
N ASN A 13 0.98 40.71 -19.09
CA ASN A 13 1.02 40.84 -20.56
C ASN A 13 1.76 39.67 -21.24
N TYR A 14 1.49 38.43 -20.83
CA TYR A 14 2.25 37.25 -21.28
C TYR A 14 2.18 36.99 -22.81
N GLU A 15 1.14 37.50 -23.49
CA GLU A 15 1.00 37.36 -24.96
C GLU A 15 1.99 38.22 -25.74
N GLU A 16 2.52 39.28 -25.13
CA GLU A 16 3.53 40.16 -25.71
C GLU A 16 4.95 39.86 -25.19
N ALA A 17 5.11 38.78 -24.42
CA ALA A 17 6.39 38.43 -23.80
C ALA A 17 7.44 38.06 -24.87
N THR A 18 8.60 38.67 -24.77
CA THR A 18 9.72 38.46 -25.69
C THR A 18 10.65 37.37 -25.19
N ALA A 19 11.51 36.84 -26.07
CA ALA A 19 12.56 35.89 -25.67
C ALA A 19 13.50 36.46 -24.58
N SER A 20 13.68 37.79 -24.54
CA SER A 20 14.48 38.45 -23.51
C SER A 20 13.81 38.40 -22.12
N ASP A 21 12.47 38.47 -22.06
CA ASP A 21 11.70 38.35 -20.83
C ASP A 21 11.81 36.93 -20.24
N ALA A 22 11.84 35.91 -21.11
CA ALA A 22 12.06 34.52 -20.71
C ALA A 22 13.46 34.31 -20.11
N SER A 23 14.51 34.85 -20.75
CA SER A 23 15.88 34.79 -20.21
C SER A 23 16.01 35.53 -18.88
N TYR A 24 15.32 36.67 -18.72
CA TYR A 24 15.28 37.40 -17.45
C TYR A 24 14.63 36.58 -16.34
N LEU A 25 13.49 35.93 -16.62
CA LEU A 25 12.81 35.08 -15.65
C LEU A 25 13.67 33.89 -15.23
N GLU A 26 14.35 33.24 -16.19
CA GLU A 26 15.26 32.13 -15.91
C GLU A 26 16.41 32.56 -14.99
N GLN A 27 17.04 33.71 -15.27
CA GLN A 27 18.13 34.21 -14.43
C GLN A 27 17.63 34.62 -13.04
N ALA A 28 16.48 35.29 -12.96
CA ALA A 28 15.89 35.66 -11.68
C ALA A 28 15.55 34.43 -10.81
N LEU A 29 15.10 33.33 -11.43
CA LEU A 29 14.87 32.07 -10.75
C LEU A 29 16.18 31.43 -10.27
N LYS A 30 17.24 31.43 -11.09
CA LYS A 30 18.56 30.91 -10.70
C LYS A 30 19.18 31.69 -9.54
N ASP A 31 19.02 33.02 -9.53
CA ASP A 31 19.52 33.88 -8.47
C ASP A 31 18.75 33.69 -7.15
N LYS A 32 17.42 33.53 -7.22
CA LYS A 32 16.57 33.33 -6.03
C LYS A 32 16.59 31.89 -5.52
N PHE A 33 16.82 30.93 -6.39
CA PHE A 33 16.88 29.51 -6.09
C PHE A 33 18.19 28.95 -6.67
N PRO A 34 19.35 29.26 -6.05
CA PRO A 34 20.60 28.65 -6.46
C PRO A 34 20.42 27.14 -6.40
N LEU A 35 20.58 26.46 -7.55
CA LEU A 35 20.59 25.01 -7.60
C LEU A 35 21.72 24.57 -6.67
N VAL A 36 21.36 24.03 -5.51
CA VAL A 36 22.28 23.30 -4.66
C VAL A 36 22.74 22.10 -5.49
N ALA A 37 23.90 22.23 -6.11
CA ALA A 37 24.62 21.10 -6.68
C ALA A 37 24.79 20.11 -5.53
N GLN A 38 24.08 18.97 -5.61
CA GLN A 38 24.34 17.86 -4.73
C GLN A 38 25.79 17.45 -4.93
N THR A 39 26.60 17.75 -3.92
CA THR A 39 27.88 17.09 -3.72
C THR A 39 27.92 16.74 -2.24
N GLU A 40 27.92 15.43 -2.00
CA GLU A 40 28.27 14.78 -0.73
C GLU A 40 27.20 14.72 0.35
N SER A 41 26.15 13.93 0.09
CA SER A 41 25.72 12.86 1.03
C SER A 41 24.55 12.11 0.41
N SER A 42 24.84 11.22 -0.54
CA SER A 42 23.90 10.15 -0.87
C SER A 42 23.98 9.08 0.22
N LYS A 43 23.60 9.42 1.45
CA LYS A 43 23.21 8.40 2.42
C LYS A 43 22.08 7.62 1.78
N SER A 44 22.29 6.33 1.60
CA SER A 44 21.25 5.44 1.10
C SER A 44 20.00 5.62 1.98
N ALA A 45 18.80 5.54 1.39
CA ALA A 45 17.56 5.55 2.19
C ALA A 45 17.58 4.50 3.32
N ILE A 46 18.32 3.40 3.11
CA ILE A 46 18.56 2.35 4.08
C ILE A 46 19.41 2.84 5.27
N GLU A 47 20.41 3.68 5.01
CA GLU A 47 21.31 4.25 6.03
C GLU A 47 20.59 5.32 6.86
N MET A 48 19.75 6.14 6.22
CA MET A 48 18.87 7.07 6.93
C MET A 48 17.90 6.31 7.86
N LEU A 49 17.30 5.21 7.39
CA LEU A 49 16.42 4.37 8.22
C LEU A 49 17.17 3.70 9.39
N ALA A 50 18.44 3.34 9.20
CA ALA A 50 19.28 2.75 10.23
C ALA A 50 19.67 3.76 11.33
N GLU A 51 19.91 5.03 10.99
CA GLU A 51 20.14 6.09 11.98
C GLU A 51 18.89 6.43 12.78
N PHE A 52 17.71 6.43 12.13
CA PHE A 52 16.43 6.60 12.84
C PHE A 52 16.17 5.49 13.86
N SER A 53 16.59 4.25 13.58
CA SER A 53 16.51 3.16 14.58
C SER A 53 17.45 3.39 15.77
N GLN A 54 18.67 3.87 15.54
CA GLN A 54 19.66 4.10 16.61
C GLN A 54 19.32 5.28 17.52
N MET A 55 18.56 6.27 17.02
CA MET A 55 18.15 7.44 17.82
C MET A 55 17.05 7.11 18.85
N ASN A 56 16.36 5.98 18.70
CA ASN A 56 15.26 5.56 19.58
C ASN A 56 15.69 4.68 20.76
N ASP A 57 16.93 4.16 20.78
CA ASP A 57 17.38 3.20 21.79
C ASP A 57 17.95 3.83 23.07
N LYS A 58 18.07 5.16 23.14
CA LYS A 58 18.65 5.86 24.31
C LYS A 58 17.70 6.77 25.08
N GLY A 59 16.40 6.63 24.84
CA GLY A 59 15.35 7.37 25.53
C GLY A 59 14.24 6.44 26.01
N SER A 60 14.51 5.67 27.06
CA SER A 60 13.44 5.18 27.93
C SER A 60 12.54 6.37 28.28
N ASN A 61 11.28 6.29 27.86
CA ASN A 61 10.06 6.64 28.60
C ASN A 61 8.96 6.88 27.57
N ASN A 62 7.89 6.10 27.68
CA ASN A 62 6.56 6.16 27.05
C ASN A 62 5.96 7.54 26.72
N SER A 63 6.64 8.42 26.00
CA SER A 63 6.01 9.57 25.34
C SER A 63 5.66 9.13 23.93
N CYS A 64 4.44 8.60 23.80
CA CYS A 64 3.67 8.63 22.56
C CYS A 64 3.71 10.08 22.06
N SER A 65 4.68 10.38 21.21
CA SER A 65 4.82 11.71 20.62
C SER A 65 3.75 11.74 19.55
N THR A 66 2.57 12.22 19.92
CA THR A 66 1.47 12.47 18.99
C THR A 66 2.04 13.32 17.87
N LEU A 67 1.93 12.83 16.63
CA LEU A 67 2.42 13.56 15.46
C LEU A 67 1.82 14.96 15.46
N SER A 68 2.63 15.96 15.14
CA SER A 68 2.10 17.29 14.83
C SER A 68 1.16 17.23 13.64
N SER A 69 0.30 18.24 13.49
CA SER A 69 -0.65 18.28 12.37
C SER A 69 0.05 18.24 11.00
N ALA A 70 1.24 18.81 10.87
CA ALA A 70 2.00 18.76 9.61
C ALA A 70 2.58 17.36 9.36
N GLU A 71 3.13 16.71 10.39
CA GLU A 71 3.66 15.35 10.30
C GLU A 71 2.56 14.34 9.96
N ASP A 72 1.37 14.47 10.54
CA ASP A 72 0.22 13.62 10.24
C ASP A 72 -0.23 13.75 8.78
N ILE A 73 -0.27 14.98 8.25
CA ILE A 73 -0.57 15.23 6.84
C ILE A 73 0.47 14.56 5.93
N VAL A 74 1.76 14.76 6.21
CA VAL A 74 2.84 14.15 5.43
C VAL A 74 2.77 12.63 5.49
N LEU A 75 2.57 12.06 6.68
CA LEU A 75 2.43 10.62 6.85
C LEU A 75 1.24 10.07 6.05
N ASN A 76 0.09 10.73 6.11
CA ASN A 76 -1.09 10.35 5.34
C ASN A 76 -0.84 10.43 3.83
N MET A 77 -0.13 11.46 3.35
CA MET A 77 0.29 11.57 1.94
C MET A 77 1.20 10.41 1.54
N LEU A 78 2.19 10.07 2.38
CA LEU A 78 3.10 8.95 2.14
C LEU A 78 2.36 7.61 2.09
N ILE A 79 1.45 7.37 3.04
CA ILE A 79 0.60 6.17 3.06
C ILE A 79 -0.22 6.07 1.78
N LYS A 80 -0.89 7.16 1.37
CA LYS A 80 -1.71 7.18 0.15
C LYS A 80 -0.86 6.96 -1.10
N ALA A 81 0.31 7.60 -1.21
CA ALA A 81 1.22 7.44 -2.33
C ALA A 81 1.75 6.00 -2.41
N PHE A 82 2.13 5.41 -1.28
CA PHE A 82 2.57 4.02 -1.20
C PHE A 82 1.50 3.05 -1.70
N VAL A 83 0.27 3.15 -1.18
CA VAL A 83 -0.84 2.27 -1.59
C VAL A 83 -1.22 2.50 -3.06
N SER A 84 -1.22 3.75 -3.53
CA SER A 84 -1.54 4.09 -4.91
C SER A 84 -0.46 3.63 -5.89
N GLY A 85 0.80 3.57 -5.45
CA GLY A 85 1.95 3.12 -6.24
C GLY A 85 2.08 1.61 -6.38
N LEU A 86 1.20 0.81 -5.75
CA LEU A 86 1.15 -0.64 -5.97
C LEU A 86 0.72 -0.91 -7.42
N GLU A 87 1.56 -1.59 -8.20
CA GLU A 87 1.30 -1.90 -9.60
C GLU A 87 0.06 -2.79 -9.78
N ASP A 88 -0.02 -3.85 -8.97
CA ASP A 88 -1.13 -4.79 -8.99
C ASP A 88 -2.44 -4.15 -8.48
N GLN A 89 -3.39 -4.00 -9.39
CA GLN A 89 -4.70 -3.39 -9.13
C GLN A 89 -5.54 -4.19 -8.13
N GLU A 90 -5.45 -5.51 -8.15
CA GLU A 90 -6.21 -6.39 -7.28
C GLU A 90 -5.66 -6.35 -5.85
N LEU A 91 -4.32 -6.38 -5.72
CA LEU A 91 -3.65 -6.14 -4.44
C LEU A 91 -4.01 -4.77 -3.88
N ARG A 92 -3.92 -3.72 -4.71
CA ARG A 92 -4.21 -2.35 -4.30
C ARG A 92 -5.65 -2.22 -3.79
N HIS A 93 -6.61 -2.77 -4.52
CA HIS A 93 -8.02 -2.76 -4.10
C HIS A 93 -8.24 -3.52 -2.79
N ASN A 94 -7.64 -4.71 -2.63
CA ASN A 94 -7.75 -5.50 -1.42
C ASN A 94 -7.12 -4.78 -0.21
N ALA A 95 -5.95 -4.18 -0.38
CA ALA A 95 -5.27 -3.41 0.67
C ALA A 95 -6.08 -2.18 1.11
N ILE A 96 -6.65 -1.42 0.15
CA ILE A 96 -7.55 -0.29 0.44
C ILE A 96 -8.77 -0.78 1.22
N SER A 97 -9.39 -1.87 0.78
CA SER A 97 -10.59 -2.44 1.44
C SER A 97 -10.32 -2.90 2.88
N ARG A 98 -9.06 -3.24 3.19
CA ARG A 98 -8.61 -3.60 4.53
C ARG A 98 -8.11 -2.42 5.36
N GLY A 99 -8.22 -1.19 4.85
CA GLY A 99 -7.90 0.04 5.59
C GLY A 99 -6.45 0.48 5.50
N ALA A 100 -5.68 0.03 4.49
CA ALA A 100 -4.27 0.41 4.32
C ALA A 100 -4.04 1.93 4.28
N THR A 101 -5.01 2.70 3.77
CA THR A 101 -4.91 4.17 3.64
C THR A 101 -5.32 4.95 4.89
N SER A 102 -5.79 4.27 5.95
CA SER A 102 -6.35 4.90 7.15
C SER A 102 -5.70 4.41 8.45
N THR A 103 -4.53 3.78 8.36
CA THR A 103 -3.84 3.17 9.52
C THR A 103 -3.14 4.18 10.43
N GLY A 104 -2.82 5.37 9.92
CA GLY A 104 -1.93 6.33 10.59
C GLY A 104 -0.52 5.78 10.86
N SER A 105 -0.11 4.70 10.20
CA SER A 105 1.18 4.04 10.43
C SER A 105 1.64 3.30 9.18
N LEU A 106 2.83 3.64 8.69
CA LEU A 106 3.46 2.97 7.56
C LEU A 106 3.68 1.47 7.82
N LEU A 107 4.06 1.10 9.05
CA LEU A 107 4.25 -0.31 9.42
C LEU A 107 2.94 -1.09 9.27
N LYS A 108 1.85 -0.59 9.86
CA LYS A 108 0.52 -1.24 9.74
C LYS A 108 0.04 -1.28 8.29
N THR A 109 0.28 -0.22 7.52
CA THR A 109 -0.04 -0.20 6.09
C THR A 109 0.71 -1.30 5.35
N TYR A 110 2.01 -1.46 5.61
CA TYR A 110 2.81 -2.53 5.02
C TYR A 110 2.31 -3.92 5.41
N GLU A 111 1.99 -4.15 6.69
CA GLU A 111 1.42 -5.42 7.16
C GLU A 111 0.09 -5.76 6.48
N ILE A 112 -0.78 -4.77 6.28
CA ILE A 112 -2.02 -4.95 5.53
C ILE A 112 -1.73 -5.35 4.08
N VAL A 113 -0.81 -4.66 3.40
CA VAL A 113 -0.45 -4.97 2.01
C VAL A 113 0.13 -6.37 1.88
N VAL A 114 1.07 -6.77 2.74
CA VAL A 114 1.63 -8.14 2.75
C VAL A 114 0.54 -9.17 3.06
N GLY A 115 -0.34 -8.87 4.01
CA GLY A 115 -1.47 -9.72 4.34
C GLY A 115 -2.47 -9.86 3.18
N SER A 116 -2.68 -8.80 2.41
CA SER A 116 -3.53 -8.81 1.21
C SER A 116 -2.92 -9.65 0.10
N ARG A 117 -1.61 -9.52 -0.14
CA ARG A 117 -0.87 -10.34 -1.09
C ARG A 117 -1.02 -11.83 -0.79
N ARG A 118 -0.74 -12.23 0.46
CA ARG A 118 -0.88 -13.62 0.90
C ARG A 118 -2.30 -14.15 0.71
N ALA A 119 -3.32 -13.34 1.00
CA ALA A 119 -4.71 -13.74 0.81
C ALA A 119 -5.04 -13.99 -0.67
N LEU A 120 -4.53 -13.15 -1.58
CA LEU A 120 -4.71 -13.34 -3.02
C LEU A 120 -4.00 -14.61 -3.50
N ASP A 121 -2.78 -14.85 -3.06
CA ASP A 121 -2.01 -16.05 -3.42
C ASP A 121 -2.74 -17.34 -2.96
N GLU A 122 -3.32 -17.32 -1.76
CA GLU A 122 -4.09 -18.45 -1.23
C GLU A 122 -5.38 -18.68 -2.03
N ILE A 123 -6.10 -17.61 -2.41
CA ILE A 123 -7.29 -17.72 -3.26
C ILE A 123 -6.92 -18.33 -4.62
N GLN A 124 -5.84 -17.87 -5.25
CA GLN A 124 -5.39 -18.42 -6.52
C GLN A 124 -5.02 -19.90 -6.41
N LYS A 125 -4.34 -20.28 -5.32
CA LYS A 125 -4.01 -21.67 -5.03
C LYS A 125 -5.26 -22.54 -4.84
N GLN A 126 -6.23 -22.07 -4.07
CA GLN A 126 -7.49 -22.78 -3.84
C GLN A 126 -8.28 -22.93 -5.14
N LEU A 127 -8.31 -21.90 -5.98
CA LEU A 127 -8.96 -21.97 -7.29
C LEU A 127 -8.30 -23.03 -8.17
N ALA A 128 -6.97 -23.03 -8.26
CA ALA A 128 -6.23 -24.03 -9.04
C ALA A 128 -6.47 -25.45 -8.53
N GLN A 129 -6.45 -25.64 -7.21
CA GLN A 129 -6.72 -26.94 -6.58
C GLN A 129 -8.15 -27.41 -6.86
N HIS A 130 -9.14 -26.54 -6.69
CA HIS A 130 -10.54 -26.85 -6.94
C HIS A 130 -10.76 -27.20 -8.42
N THR A 131 -10.17 -26.46 -9.36
CA THR A 131 -10.23 -26.79 -10.79
C THR A 131 -9.56 -28.14 -11.11
N ALA A 132 -8.41 -28.44 -10.51
CA ALA A 132 -7.76 -29.74 -10.69
C ALA A 132 -8.61 -30.89 -10.14
N GLN A 133 -9.21 -30.70 -8.97
CA GLN A 133 -10.11 -31.65 -8.35
C GLN A 133 -11.36 -31.89 -9.20
N GLN A 134 -12.03 -30.83 -9.67
CA GLN A 134 -13.18 -30.95 -10.56
C GLN A 134 -12.86 -31.72 -11.85
N LYS A 135 -11.67 -31.51 -12.42
CA LYS A 135 -11.22 -32.28 -13.60
C LYS A 135 -11.00 -33.76 -13.26
N ALA A 136 -10.33 -34.06 -12.16
CA ALA A 136 -10.09 -35.44 -11.73
C ALA A 136 -11.41 -36.19 -11.47
N GLU A 137 -12.34 -35.56 -10.74
CA GLU A 137 -13.68 -36.11 -10.47
C GLU A 137 -14.47 -36.33 -11.76
N ALA A 138 -14.37 -35.42 -12.73
CA ALA A 138 -15.00 -35.58 -14.03
C ALA A 138 -14.43 -36.77 -14.83
N PHE A 139 -13.13 -37.02 -14.76
CA PHE A 139 -12.52 -38.21 -15.38
C PHE A 139 -12.97 -39.50 -14.70
N ASP A 140 -13.02 -39.51 -13.36
CA ASP A 140 -13.52 -40.66 -12.59
C ASP A 140 -14.99 -40.96 -12.91
N GLU A 141 -15.82 -39.92 -13.10
CA GLU A 141 -17.22 -40.04 -13.49
C GLU A 141 -17.37 -40.68 -14.88
N ILE A 142 -16.61 -40.21 -15.87
CA ILE A 142 -16.61 -40.78 -17.23
C ILE A 142 -16.11 -42.23 -17.22
N TYR A 143 -15.10 -42.53 -16.42
CA TYR A 143 -14.58 -43.90 -16.30
C TYR A 143 -15.63 -44.86 -15.72
N ARG A 144 -16.38 -44.42 -14.68
CA ARG A 144 -17.45 -45.23 -14.09
C ARG A 144 -18.69 -45.34 -14.96
N ALA A 145 -19.03 -44.30 -15.71
CA ALA A 145 -20.23 -44.23 -16.53
C ALA A 145 -19.93 -43.51 -17.88
N PRO A 146 -19.37 -44.22 -18.87
CA PRO A 146 -18.97 -43.61 -20.15
C PRO A 146 -20.10 -42.89 -20.89
N GLN A 147 -21.34 -43.31 -20.69
CA GLN A 147 -22.54 -42.66 -21.26
C GLN A 147 -22.76 -41.23 -20.76
N LEU A 148 -22.16 -40.83 -19.64
CA LEU A 148 -22.26 -39.48 -19.09
C LEU A 148 -21.26 -38.50 -19.71
N ALA A 149 -20.34 -38.95 -20.58
CA ALA A 149 -19.28 -38.10 -21.15
C ALA A 149 -19.80 -36.80 -21.79
N ASN A 150 -20.86 -36.88 -22.59
CA ASN A 150 -21.45 -35.70 -23.22
C ASN A 150 -22.04 -34.72 -22.18
N SER A 151 -22.59 -35.23 -21.08
CA SER A 151 -23.12 -34.42 -19.98
C SER A 151 -22.01 -33.77 -19.16
N VAL A 152 -20.89 -34.48 -18.93
CA VAL A 152 -19.70 -33.94 -18.26
C VAL A 152 -19.08 -32.83 -19.11
N VAL A 153 -18.89 -33.04 -20.41
CA VAL A 153 -18.31 -32.05 -21.35
C VAL A 153 -19.16 -30.78 -21.42
N ALA A 154 -20.49 -30.90 -21.39
CA ALA A 154 -21.39 -29.74 -21.38
C ALA A 154 -21.16 -28.84 -20.14
N ARG A 155 -20.97 -29.43 -18.94
CA ARG A 155 -20.70 -28.69 -17.69
C ARG A 155 -19.45 -27.80 -17.77
N PHE A 156 -18.41 -28.24 -18.48
CA PHE A 156 -17.19 -27.45 -18.68
C PHE A 156 -17.29 -26.46 -19.84
N SER A 157 -18.21 -26.68 -20.79
CA SER A 157 -18.45 -25.77 -21.91
C SER A 157 -19.25 -24.53 -21.49
N ASP A 158 -20.14 -24.68 -20.50
CA ASP A 158 -20.99 -23.59 -19.98
C ASP A 158 -20.31 -22.74 -18.90
N GLN A 159 -19.08 -23.07 -18.49
CA GLN A 159 -18.35 -22.29 -17.49
C GLN A 159 -17.75 -21.04 -18.17
N PRO A 160 -18.28 -19.82 -17.93
CA PRO A 160 -17.63 -18.62 -18.45
C PRO A 160 -16.22 -18.53 -17.86
N PRO A 161 -15.23 -17.98 -18.60
CA PRO A 161 -13.93 -17.67 -18.01
C PRO A 161 -14.20 -16.81 -16.78
N CYS A 162 -13.80 -17.30 -15.60
CA CYS A 162 -14.07 -16.66 -14.33
C CYS A 162 -13.64 -15.19 -14.40
N LYS A 163 -14.58 -14.29 -14.68
CA LYS A 163 -14.41 -12.88 -14.33
C LYS A 163 -14.44 -12.87 -12.81
N ASN A 164 -13.34 -12.44 -12.23
CA ASN A 164 -13.16 -12.21 -10.79
C ASN A 164 -14.28 -11.32 -10.24
N ASN A 165 -15.43 -11.92 -9.94
CA ASN A 165 -16.47 -11.32 -9.13
C ASN A 165 -16.05 -11.58 -7.68
N TYR A 166 -15.11 -10.77 -7.19
CA TYR A 166 -14.89 -10.65 -5.76
C TYR A 166 -16.16 -10.05 -5.17
N SER A 167 -17.02 -10.93 -4.70
CA SER A 167 -18.20 -10.61 -3.92
C SER A 167 -17.78 -9.73 -2.75
N SER A 168 -18.17 -8.45 -2.79
CA SER A 168 -17.97 -7.45 -1.74
C SER A 168 -18.73 -7.76 -0.44
N GLN A 169 -19.14 -9.00 -0.20
CA GLN A 169 -20.06 -9.37 0.89
C GLN A 169 -19.51 -10.32 1.96
N SER A 170 -18.24 -10.73 1.94
CA SER A 170 -17.71 -11.63 2.98
C SER A 170 -16.36 -11.24 3.58
N PHE A 171 -16.24 -9.99 4.07
CA PHE A 171 -15.12 -9.57 4.93
C PHE A 171 -15.57 -9.18 6.35
N LYS A 172 -16.69 -9.72 6.84
CA LYS A 172 -17.21 -9.38 8.17
C LYS A 172 -16.83 -10.34 9.31
N SER A 173 -16.08 -11.43 9.12
CA SER A 173 -15.85 -12.36 10.26
C SER A 173 -14.45 -12.91 10.49
N VAL A 174 -13.41 -12.52 9.75
CA VAL A 174 -12.03 -13.07 9.96
C VAL A 174 -11.10 -12.08 10.69
N GLY A 175 -11.62 -10.90 11.05
CA GLY A 175 -10.84 -9.83 11.69
C GLY A 175 -10.84 -9.82 13.22
N GLN A 176 -11.61 -10.68 13.90
CA GLN A 176 -11.73 -10.64 15.36
C GLN A 176 -10.79 -11.59 16.12
N ASP A 177 -10.28 -12.63 15.47
CA ASP A 177 -9.52 -13.66 16.20
C ASP A 177 -8.04 -13.31 16.43
N TYR A 178 -7.48 -12.37 15.66
CA TYR A 178 -6.08 -11.96 15.83
C TYR A 178 -5.86 -10.83 16.84
N LEU A 179 -6.92 -10.17 17.31
CA LEU A 179 -6.81 -9.12 18.34
C LEU A 179 -7.11 -9.60 19.77
N GLN A 180 -7.68 -10.79 19.95
CA GLN A 180 -8.09 -11.26 21.28
C GLN A 180 -6.96 -11.97 22.07
N ASN A 181 -5.87 -12.38 21.41
CA ASN A 181 -4.78 -13.13 22.05
C ASN A 181 -3.70 -12.28 22.74
N TYR A 182 -3.68 -10.95 22.56
CA TYR A 182 -2.70 -10.08 23.23
C TYR A 182 -3.17 -9.48 24.57
N HIS A 183 -4.42 -9.71 24.98
CA HIS A 183 -4.96 -9.18 26.24
C HIS A 183 -5.12 -10.20 27.38
N ARG A 184 -4.71 -11.47 27.20
CA ARG A 184 -4.89 -12.52 28.24
C ARG A 184 -3.65 -12.88 29.07
N ASN A 185 -2.46 -12.36 28.75
CA ASN A 185 -1.21 -12.77 29.41
C ASN A 185 -0.51 -11.69 30.26
N SER A 186 -1.25 -10.69 30.75
CA SER A 186 -0.72 -9.77 31.77
C SER A 186 -1.64 -9.82 32.98
N TYR A 187 -1.07 -10.15 34.14
CA TYR A 187 -1.64 -10.25 35.49
C TYR A 187 -1.92 -11.67 36.03
N GLN A 188 -0.90 -12.52 36.11
CA GLN A 188 -0.72 -13.40 37.27
C GLN A 188 0.76 -13.65 37.52
N GLY A 189 1.22 -13.38 38.74
CA GLY A 189 2.52 -13.87 39.23
C GLY A 189 3.41 -12.84 39.90
N LYS A 190 3.02 -12.33 41.07
CA LYS A 190 3.97 -11.92 42.13
C LYS A 190 3.40 -12.28 43.51
N THR A 191 3.59 -13.54 43.90
CA THR A 191 3.68 -13.94 45.32
C THR A 191 5.15 -14.11 45.65
N GLN A 192 5.67 -13.31 46.58
CA GLN A 192 7.00 -13.49 47.19
C GLN A 192 6.93 -14.57 48.29
N PRO A 193 7.95 -15.43 48.41
CA PRO A 193 8.51 -15.89 49.68
C PRO A 193 9.80 -15.08 49.95
N GLN A 194 10.25 -14.77 51.17
CA GLN A 194 10.06 -15.29 52.53
C GLN A 194 10.15 -14.11 53.50
#